data_AF-Q9QXI2-F1
#
_entry.id   AF-Q9QXI2-F1
#
_cell.length_a   1.000
_cell.length_b   1.000
_cell.length_c   1.000
_cell.angle_alpha   90.00
_cell.angle_beta   90.00
_cell.angle_gamma   90.00
#
_symmetry.space_group_name_H-M   'P 1'
#
loop_
_entity.id
_entity.type
_entity.pdbx_description
1 polymer ?
#
loop_
_entity_poly.entity_id
_entity_poly.type
_entity_poly.pdbx_seq_one_letter_code
_entity_poly.pdbx_strand_id
1 'polypeptide(L)'
;ILDEADSMTDGAQQALRRTMEIYSKTTRFALACNASDKIIEPIQSRCGWLRYTKLTDAQVLSRLMNVIEKEKVPYTDDGLEAIIFTAQGDMRQALNNLQSTFSGFGYINSENVFKVCDEPHPLLVKEMIQHCVDANIDEAYKILAHLWHLGYSPEDVIGNIFRVCKTFPMAEYLKLEFIKEIGYTHMKVAEGVNSLLQMAGLLARLCQKTMAPVAS
;
A
#
# COMPACT_ATOMS: atom_id res chain seq x y z
N ILE A 1 -24.91 15.78 -3.86
CA ILE A 1 -23.58 15.16 -3.89
C ILE A 1 -23.81 13.66 -3.78
N LEU A 2 -23.18 12.87 -4.63
CA LEU A 2 -23.26 11.40 -4.61
C LEU A 2 -21.85 10.90 -4.33
N ASP A 3 -21.66 10.33 -3.14
CA ASP A 3 -20.41 9.68 -2.77
C ASP A 3 -20.43 8.21 -3.20
N GLU A 4 -19.27 7.62 -3.43
CA GLU A 4 -19.12 6.23 -3.89
C GLU A 4 -20.00 5.88 -5.10
N ALA A 5 -20.06 6.78 -6.09
CA ALA A 5 -20.90 6.60 -7.28
C ALA A 5 -20.53 5.35 -8.10
N ASP A 6 -19.32 4.82 -7.93
CA ASP A 6 -18.84 3.58 -8.52
C ASP A 6 -19.43 2.30 -7.91
N SER A 7 -20.12 2.42 -6.78
CA SER A 7 -20.93 1.35 -6.18
C SER A 7 -22.37 1.31 -6.72
N MET A 8 -22.78 2.30 -7.52
CA MET A 8 -24.11 2.32 -8.13
C MET A 8 -24.22 1.31 -9.27
N THR A 9 -25.34 0.59 -9.32
CA THR A 9 -25.65 -0.30 -10.46
C THR A 9 -25.88 0.49 -11.74
N ASP A 10 -25.58 -0.13 -12.89
CA ASP A 10 -25.77 0.49 -14.21
C ASP A 10 -27.20 0.99 -14.42
N GLY A 11 -28.20 0.24 -13.96
CA GLY A 11 -29.60 0.66 -14.02
C GLY A 11 -29.88 1.95 -13.24
N ALA A 12 -29.31 2.09 -12.05
CA ALA A 12 -29.43 3.30 -11.24
C ALA A 12 -28.71 4.48 -11.90
N GLN A 13 -27.53 4.24 -12.49
CA GLN A 13 -26.80 5.27 -13.23
C GLN A 13 -27.57 5.73 -14.49
N GLN A 14 -28.22 4.81 -15.22
CA GLN A 14 -29.07 5.17 -16.37
C GLN A 14 -30.28 6.02 -15.95
N ALA A 15 -30.90 5.72 -14.82
CA ALA A 15 -31.98 6.54 -14.28
C ALA A 15 -31.47 7.92 -13.86
N LEU A 16 -30.31 7.98 -13.18
CA LEU A 16 -29.68 9.22 -12.74
C LEU A 16 -29.34 10.14 -13.92
N ARG A 17 -28.83 9.58 -15.03
CA ARG A 17 -28.55 10.34 -16.25
C ARG A 17 -29.75 11.18 -16.70
N ARG A 18 -30.94 10.59 -16.76
CA ARG A 18 -32.16 11.31 -17.18
C ARG A 18 -32.51 12.44 -16.23
N THR A 19 -32.37 12.20 -14.92
CA THR A 19 -32.58 13.21 -13.88
C THR A 19 -31.58 14.36 -14.01
N MET A 20 -30.30 14.06 -14.27
CA MET A 20 -29.25 15.06 -14.47
C MET A 20 -29.54 15.94 -15.70
N GLU A 21 -30.07 15.37 -16.77
CA GLU A 21 -30.46 16.12 -17.98
C GLU A 21 -31.64 17.07 -17.71
N ILE A 22 -32.72 16.55 -17.12
CA ILE A 22 -33.97 17.32 -16.88
C ILE A 22 -33.72 18.51 -15.95
N TYR A 23 -32.97 18.30 -14.87
CA TYR A 23 -32.77 19.30 -13.82
C TYR A 23 -31.45 20.08 -13.92
N SER A 24 -30.75 20.00 -15.06
CA SER A 24 -29.45 20.64 -15.29
C SER A 24 -29.43 22.16 -15.08
N LYS A 25 -30.57 22.84 -15.25
CA LYS A 25 -30.70 24.30 -15.05
C LYS A 25 -30.82 24.71 -13.57
N THR A 26 -31.42 23.87 -12.73
CA THR A 26 -31.74 24.21 -11.34
C THR A 26 -30.84 23.51 -10.34
N THR A 27 -30.26 22.36 -10.72
CA THR A 27 -29.53 21.48 -9.82
C THR A 27 -28.16 21.13 -10.40
N ARG A 28 -27.11 21.23 -9.57
CA ARG A 28 -25.76 20.77 -9.91
C ARG A 28 -25.46 19.47 -9.17
N PHE A 29 -24.84 18.55 -9.88
CA PHE A 29 -24.43 17.25 -9.34
C PHE A 29 -22.93 17.24 -9.15
N ALA A 30 -22.49 16.68 -8.03
CA ALA A 30 -21.09 16.35 -7.76
C ALA A 30 -21.05 14.87 -7.40
N LEU A 31 -20.26 14.11 -8.14
CA LEU A 31 -20.08 12.68 -7.97
C LEU A 31 -18.65 12.42 -7.53
N ALA A 32 -18.47 11.63 -6.49
CA ALA A 32 -17.17 11.11 -6.07
C ALA A 32 -17.12 9.60 -6.35
N CYS A 33 -15.99 9.13 -6.87
CA CYS A 33 -15.77 7.72 -7.18
C CYS A 33 -14.27 7.40 -7.12
N ASN A 34 -13.93 6.16 -6.79
CA ASN A 34 -12.54 5.68 -6.80
C ASN A 34 -12.18 5.05 -8.16
N ALA A 35 -13.10 4.28 -8.74
CA ALA A 35 -12.93 3.66 -10.05
C ALA A 35 -13.80 4.37 -11.09
N SER A 36 -13.19 5.26 -11.90
CA SER A 36 -13.92 6.00 -12.93
C SER A 36 -14.54 5.10 -14.00
N ASP A 37 -13.92 3.96 -14.27
CA ASP A 37 -14.34 3.02 -15.32
C ASP A 37 -15.68 2.33 -14.99
N LYS A 38 -16.10 2.37 -13.72
CA LYS A 38 -17.41 1.87 -13.27
C LYS A 38 -18.54 2.89 -13.47
N ILE A 39 -18.22 4.12 -13.85
CA ILE A 39 -19.21 5.15 -14.18
C ILE A 39 -19.53 5.07 -15.66
N ILE A 40 -20.81 4.98 -16.01
CA ILE A 40 -21.23 4.90 -17.42
C ILE A 40 -20.83 6.17 -18.20
N GLU A 41 -20.39 5.99 -19.44
CA GLU A 41 -19.95 7.07 -20.31
C GLU A 41 -20.99 8.21 -20.53
N PRO A 42 -22.31 7.94 -20.53
CA PRO A 42 -23.32 9.01 -20.55
C PRO A 42 -23.26 9.97 -19.34
N ILE A 43 -22.88 9.51 -18.15
CA ILE A 43 -22.69 10.40 -17.00
C ILE A 43 -21.37 11.15 -17.14
N GLN A 44 -20.30 10.43 -17.52
CA GLN A 44 -18.96 11.00 -17.71
C GLN A 44 -18.94 12.16 -18.71
N SER A 45 -19.63 12.02 -19.85
CA SER A 45 -19.73 13.07 -20.89
C SER A 45 -20.45 14.35 -20.44
N ARG A 46 -21.23 14.29 -19.37
CA ARG A 46 -22.00 15.43 -18.82
C ARG A 46 -21.34 16.08 -17.61
N CYS A 47 -20.22 15.53 -17.13
CA CYS A 47 -19.51 15.98 -15.93
C CYS A 47 -18.12 16.51 -16.29
N GLY A 48 -17.68 17.55 -15.59
CA GLY A 48 -16.27 17.96 -15.60
C GLY A 48 -15.43 17.03 -14.73
N TRP A 49 -14.29 16.58 -15.24
CA TRP A 49 -13.42 15.66 -14.52
C TRP A 49 -12.43 16.41 -13.64
N LEU A 50 -12.39 16.04 -12.36
CA LEU A 50 -11.34 16.43 -11.43
C LEU A 50 -10.66 15.17 -10.94
N ARG A 51 -9.45 14.90 -11.43
CA ARG A 51 -8.67 13.72 -11.05
C ARG A 51 -7.84 14.05 -9.82
N TYR A 52 -8.02 13.28 -8.76
CA TYR A 52 -7.19 13.34 -7.57
C TYR A 52 -6.11 12.27 -7.67
N THR A 53 -4.86 12.67 -7.45
CA THR A 53 -3.72 11.76 -7.32
C THR A 53 -3.41 11.56 -5.84
N LYS A 54 -2.66 10.50 -5.54
CA LYS A 54 -2.08 10.30 -4.21
C LYS A 54 -1.25 11.53 -3.81
N LEU A 55 -1.27 11.85 -2.51
CA LEU A 55 -0.47 12.94 -1.97
C LEU A 55 1.00 12.54 -1.96
N THR A 56 1.88 13.52 -2.13
CA THR A 56 3.31 13.32 -1.93
C THR A 56 3.64 13.29 -0.44
N ASP A 57 4.72 12.60 -0.09
CA ASP A 57 5.19 12.47 1.29
C ASP A 57 5.37 13.85 1.97
N ALA A 58 5.86 14.84 1.22
CA ALA A 58 6.01 16.22 1.70
C ALA A 58 4.66 16.91 2.01
N GLN A 59 3.62 16.65 1.22
CA GLN A 59 2.27 17.19 1.47
C GLN A 59 1.65 16.54 2.71
N VAL A 60 1.81 15.22 2.85
CA VAL A 60 1.33 14.48 4.02
C VAL A 60 2.05 14.96 5.28
N LEU A 61 3.38 15.07 5.24
CA LEU A 61 4.20 15.58 6.36
C LEU A 61 3.78 16.99 6.76
N SER A 62 3.63 17.91 5.81
CA SER A 62 3.18 19.28 6.10
C SER A 62 1.83 19.30 6.80
N ARG A 63 0.90 18.44 6.39
CA ARG A 63 -0.41 18.35 7.04
C ARG A 63 -0.34 17.70 8.42
N LEU A 64 0.49 16.67 8.61
CA LEU A 64 0.73 16.03 9.91
C LEU A 64 1.31 17.03 10.92
N MET A 65 2.33 17.80 10.52
CA MET A 65 2.95 18.83 11.37
C MET A 65 1.93 19.86 11.85
N ASN A 66 1.04 20.34 10.97
CA ASN A 66 -0.03 21.25 11.35
C ASN A 66 -0.99 20.68 12.41
N VAL A 67 -1.21 19.36 12.43
CA VAL A 67 -2.07 18.69 13.42
C VAL A 67 -1.30 18.49 14.72
N ILE A 68 -0.04 18.06 14.65
CA ILE A 68 0.84 17.85 15.79
C ILE A 68 1.05 19.14 16.58
N GLU A 69 1.24 20.28 15.92
CA GLU A 69 1.39 21.58 16.59
C GLU A 69 0.13 22.00 17.37
N LYS A 70 -1.05 21.67 16.84
CA LYS A 70 -2.34 22.01 17.48
C LYS A 70 -2.66 21.11 18.66
N GLU A 71 -2.43 19.82 18.50
CA GLU A 71 -2.71 18.80 19.54
C GLU A 71 -1.54 18.63 20.53
N LYS A 72 -0.39 19.27 20.27
CA LYS A 72 0.85 19.21 21.08
C LYS A 72 1.30 17.77 21.34
N VAL A 73 1.28 16.96 20.29
CA VAL A 73 1.65 15.54 20.37
C VAL A 73 3.17 15.40 20.41
N PRO A 74 3.75 14.63 21.37
CA PRO A 74 5.18 14.37 21.38
C PRO A 74 5.53 13.32 20.34
N TYR A 75 6.51 13.62 19.49
CA TYR A 75 6.91 12.80 18.36
C TYR A 75 8.44 12.75 18.20
N THR A 76 8.91 11.75 17.48
CA THR A 76 10.24 11.70 16.86
C THR A 76 10.16 11.63 15.34
N ASP A 77 11.22 12.05 14.66
CA ASP A 77 11.27 12.10 13.20
C ASP A 77 11.09 10.71 12.56
N ASP A 78 11.65 9.65 13.17
CA ASP A 78 11.46 8.26 12.74
C ASP A 78 9.99 7.80 12.83
N GLY A 79 9.25 8.31 13.83
CA GLY A 79 7.82 8.06 13.97
C GLY A 79 6.99 8.69 12.84
N LEU A 80 7.36 9.91 12.42
CA LEU A 80 6.70 10.56 11.29
C LEU A 80 7.00 9.85 9.97
N GLU A 81 8.25 9.43 9.76
CA GLU A 81 8.63 8.62 8.60
C GLU A 81 7.86 7.30 8.56
N ALA A 82 7.68 6.63 9.71
CA ALA A 82 6.88 5.40 9.80
C ALA A 82 5.40 5.63 9.47
N ILE A 83 4.80 6.74 9.93
CA ILE A 83 3.41 7.11 9.59
C ILE A 83 3.27 7.38 8.09
N ILE A 84 4.21 8.12 7.50
CA ILE A 84 4.18 8.42 6.06
C ILE A 84 4.34 7.13 5.24
N PHE A 85 5.27 6.26 5.67
CA PHE A 85 5.48 4.97 5.06
C PHE A 85 4.16 4.18 5.04
N THR A 86 3.54 3.96 6.20
CA THR A 86 2.28 3.21 6.34
C THR A 86 1.09 3.86 5.62
N ALA A 87 1.04 5.19 5.52
CA ALA A 87 -0.07 5.91 4.88
C ALA A 87 -0.13 5.78 3.35
N GLN A 88 0.99 5.55 2.66
CA GLN A 88 1.06 5.38 1.19
C GLN A 88 0.32 6.47 0.37
N GLY A 89 0.36 7.72 0.84
CA GLY A 89 -0.28 8.87 0.22
C GLY A 89 -1.77 9.08 0.59
N ASP A 90 -2.34 8.24 1.47
CA ASP A 90 -3.66 8.44 2.05
C ASP A 90 -3.56 9.29 3.34
N MET A 91 -4.07 10.53 3.26
CA MET A 91 -4.08 11.44 4.41
C MET A 91 -4.98 10.95 5.56
N ARG A 92 -6.09 10.28 5.24
CA ARG A 92 -7.02 9.76 6.25
C ARG A 92 -6.32 8.65 7.04
N GLN A 93 -5.64 7.75 6.35
CA GLN A 93 -4.86 6.70 7.00
C GLN A 93 -3.73 7.29 7.86
N ALA A 94 -3.00 8.29 7.34
CA ALA A 94 -1.94 8.95 8.10
C ALA A 94 -2.44 9.56 9.43
N LEU A 95 -3.57 10.26 9.40
CA LEU A 95 -4.17 10.86 10.60
C LEU A 95 -4.72 9.79 11.55
N ASN A 96 -5.34 8.73 11.03
CA ASN A 96 -5.84 7.64 11.85
C ASN A 96 -4.71 6.89 12.55
N ASN A 97 -3.58 6.66 11.86
CA ASN A 97 -2.40 6.04 12.44
C ASN A 97 -1.77 6.95 13.52
N LEU A 98 -1.66 8.25 13.24
CA LEU A 98 -1.19 9.25 14.20
C LEU A 98 -2.04 9.24 15.48
N GLN A 99 -3.37 9.33 15.32
CA GLN A 99 -4.30 9.36 16.44
C GLN A 99 -4.29 8.05 17.23
N SER A 100 -4.31 6.90 16.55
CA SER A 100 -4.31 5.58 17.20
C SER A 100 -3.01 5.36 17.98
N THR A 101 -1.87 5.76 17.42
CA THR A 101 -0.57 5.66 18.09
C THR A 101 -0.51 6.56 19.32
N PHE A 102 -0.95 7.81 19.19
CA PHE A 102 -0.99 8.74 20.32
C PHE A 102 -1.97 8.30 21.40
N SER A 103 -3.17 7.83 21.03
CA SER A 103 -4.16 7.36 21.99
C SER A 103 -3.73 6.07 22.70
N GLY A 104 -2.97 5.20 22.04
CA GLY A 104 -2.50 3.95 22.63
C GLY A 104 -1.26 4.12 23.52
N PHE A 105 -0.29 4.92 23.09
CA PHE A 105 1.04 4.98 23.71
C PHE A 105 1.46 6.37 24.18
N GLY A 106 0.75 7.43 23.79
CA GLY A 106 1.05 8.82 24.14
C GLY A 106 2.27 9.42 23.44
N TYR A 107 3.20 8.61 22.93
CA TYR A 107 4.42 9.03 22.24
C TYR A 107 4.54 8.37 20.87
N ILE A 108 4.82 9.17 19.84
CA ILE A 108 4.98 8.68 18.47
C ILE A 108 6.45 8.39 18.20
N ASN A 109 6.79 7.11 18.13
CA ASN A 109 8.06 6.58 17.63
C ASN A 109 7.78 5.52 16.53
N SER A 110 8.80 5.13 15.76
CA SER A 110 8.64 4.11 14.73
C SER A 110 8.07 2.79 15.27
N GLU A 111 8.57 2.33 16.41
CA GLU A 111 8.16 1.06 17.04
C GLU A 111 6.67 1.03 17.40
N ASN A 112 6.13 2.08 18.01
CA ASN A 112 4.72 2.16 18.38
C ASN A 112 3.84 2.26 17.14
N VAL A 113 4.28 2.98 16.10
CA VAL A 113 3.54 3.08 14.84
C VAL A 113 3.42 1.70 14.19
N PHE A 114 4.51 0.95 14.05
CA PHE A 114 4.46 -0.40 13.47
C PHE A 114 3.68 -1.40 14.31
N LYS A 115 3.67 -1.26 15.65
CA LYS A 115 2.82 -2.07 16.54
C LYS A 115 1.32 -1.80 16.34
N VAL A 116 0.93 -0.55 16.06
CA VAL A 116 -0.48 -0.19 15.83
C VAL A 116 -0.94 -0.55 14.43
N CYS A 117 -0.07 -0.37 13.44
CA CYS A 117 -0.39 -0.67 12.04
C CYS A 117 -0.29 -2.16 11.69
N ASP A 118 0.29 -2.97 12.58
CA ASP A 118 0.51 -4.41 12.39
C ASP A 118 1.22 -4.74 11.06
N GLU A 119 2.18 -3.89 10.67
CA GLU A 119 3.02 -4.09 9.49
C GLU A 119 4.42 -4.57 9.90
N PRO A 120 5.04 -5.50 9.14
CA PRO A 120 6.41 -5.93 9.40
C PRO A 120 7.40 -4.78 9.24
N HIS A 121 8.34 -4.69 10.18
CA HIS A 121 9.33 -3.62 10.17
C HIS A 121 10.15 -3.62 8.86
N PRO A 122 10.30 -2.49 8.15
CA PRO A 122 10.94 -2.45 6.83
C PRO A 122 12.41 -2.87 6.86
N LEU A 123 13.08 -2.72 8.01
CA LEU A 123 14.47 -3.19 8.20
C LEU A 123 14.60 -4.72 8.08
N LEU A 124 13.68 -5.49 8.68
CA LEU A 124 13.70 -6.95 8.59
C LEU A 124 13.50 -7.41 7.14
N VAL A 125 12.57 -6.77 6.43
CA VAL A 125 12.31 -7.05 5.01
C VAL A 125 13.52 -6.67 4.15
N LYS A 126 14.19 -5.56 4.46
CA LYS A 126 15.41 -5.14 3.77
C LYS A 126 16.56 -6.13 3.97
N GLU A 127 16.74 -6.62 5.18
CA GLU A 127 17.74 -7.65 5.53
C GLU A 127 17.43 -8.98 4.80
N MET A 128 16.16 -9.39 4.76
CA MET A 128 15.72 -10.56 4.02
C MET A 128 16.02 -10.43 2.51
N ILE A 129 15.72 -9.27 1.90
CA ILE A 129 16.03 -9.02 0.48
C ILE A 129 17.54 -9.05 0.26
N GLN A 130 18.34 -8.49 1.17
CA GLN A 130 19.80 -8.54 1.10
C GLN A 130 20.30 -9.99 1.10
N HIS A 131 19.80 -10.85 2.00
CA HIS A 131 20.14 -12.27 1.99
C HIS A 131 19.72 -12.99 0.71
N CYS A 132 18.58 -12.62 0.10
CA CYS A 132 18.18 -13.13 -1.21
C CYS A 132 19.12 -12.69 -2.34
N VAL A 133 19.68 -11.49 -2.26
CA VAL A 133 20.71 -11.01 -3.20
C VAL A 133 22.03 -11.78 -3.00
N ASP A 134 22.40 -12.08 -1.76
CA ASP A 134 23.59 -12.88 -1.47
C ASP A 134 23.40 -14.40 -1.72
N ALA A 135 22.25 -14.79 -2.29
CA ALA A 135 21.83 -16.18 -2.54
C ALA A 135 21.82 -17.09 -1.30
N ASN A 136 21.67 -16.51 -0.10
CA ASN A 136 21.58 -17.23 1.15
C ASN A 136 20.12 -17.46 1.55
N ILE A 137 19.57 -18.60 1.11
CA ILE A 137 18.18 -18.98 1.36
C ILE A 137 17.88 -19.25 2.84
N ASP A 138 18.83 -19.80 3.59
CA ASP A 138 18.61 -20.23 4.97
C ASP A 138 18.43 -19.02 5.90
N GLU A 139 19.28 -18.01 5.76
CA GLU A 139 19.15 -16.76 6.53
C GLU A 139 17.90 -15.97 6.13
N ALA A 140 17.58 -15.89 4.83
CA ALA A 140 16.34 -15.25 4.38
C ALA A 140 15.09 -15.97 4.93
N TYR A 141 15.11 -17.30 4.96
CA TYR A 141 14.01 -18.10 5.49
C TYR A 141 13.83 -17.95 6.99
N LYS A 142 14.91 -17.78 7.78
CA LYS A 142 14.81 -17.49 9.22
C LYS A 142 14.03 -16.21 9.48
N ILE A 143 14.29 -15.15 8.71
CA ILE A 143 13.54 -13.88 8.83
C ILE A 143 12.08 -14.07 8.44
N LEU A 144 11.81 -14.78 7.34
CA LEU A 144 10.43 -15.09 6.93
C LEU A 144 9.68 -15.90 8.00
N ALA A 145 10.31 -16.94 8.56
CA ALA A 145 9.73 -17.77 9.60
C ALA A 145 9.47 -16.98 10.89
N HIS A 146 10.36 -16.04 11.22
CA HIS A 146 10.15 -15.11 12.33
C HIS A 146 8.93 -14.20 12.09
N LEU A 147 8.79 -13.60 10.90
CA LEU A 147 7.61 -12.82 10.55
C LEU A 147 6.32 -13.66 10.59
N TRP A 148 6.40 -14.92 10.16
CA TRP A 148 5.28 -15.85 10.24
C TRP A 148 4.89 -16.19 11.68
N HIS A 149 5.87 -16.37 12.56
CA HIS A 149 5.62 -16.66 13.98
C HIS A 149 4.97 -15.49 14.72
N LEU A 150 5.27 -14.26 14.29
CA LEU A 150 4.62 -13.04 14.79
C LEU A 150 3.15 -12.92 14.34
N GLY A 151 2.70 -13.73 13.39
CA GLY A 151 1.31 -13.79 12.95
C GLY A 151 0.96 -12.83 11.81
N TYR A 152 1.95 -12.24 11.14
CA TYR A 152 1.70 -11.37 9.99
C TYR A 152 1.04 -12.13 8.83
N SER A 153 0.09 -11.46 8.16
CA SER A 153 -0.56 -12.03 7.00
C SER A 153 0.41 -12.15 5.81
N PRO A 154 0.30 -13.20 4.98
CA PRO A 154 1.13 -13.36 3.79
C PRO A 154 0.96 -12.20 2.81
N GLU A 155 -0.25 -11.65 2.73
CA GLU A 155 -0.57 -10.48 1.90
C GLU A 155 0.25 -9.25 2.34
N ASP A 156 0.30 -8.97 3.65
CA ASP A 156 1.05 -7.84 4.21
C ASP A 156 2.57 -8.02 4.06
N VAL A 157 3.05 -9.25 4.24
CA VAL A 157 4.48 -9.57 4.04
C VAL A 157 4.87 -9.35 2.58
N ILE A 158 4.10 -9.87 1.61
CA ILE A 158 4.38 -9.65 0.18
C ILE A 158 4.28 -8.17 -0.20
N GLY A 159 3.26 -7.47 0.29
CA GLY A 159 3.08 -6.04 0.05
C GLY A 159 4.30 -5.24 0.51
N ASN A 160 4.82 -5.55 1.69
CA ASN A 160 6.04 -4.91 2.21
C ASN A 160 7.30 -5.31 1.44
N ILE A 161 7.45 -6.59 1.07
CA ILE A 161 8.56 -7.04 0.21
C ILE A 161 8.56 -6.24 -1.10
N PHE A 162 7.41 -6.07 -1.74
CA PHE A 162 7.29 -5.32 -2.98
C PHE A 162 7.69 -3.84 -2.80
N ARG A 163 7.22 -3.20 -1.72
CA ARG A 163 7.53 -1.79 -1.39
C ARG A 163 9.02 -1.57 -1.15
N VAL A 164 9.64 -2.43 -0.34
CA VAL A 164 11.07 -2.35 -0.02
C VAL A 164 11.91 -2.69 -1.24
N CYS A 165 11.55 -3.72 -2.01
CA CYS A 165 12.29 -4.12 -3.22
C CYS A 165 12.33 -3.01 -4.28
N LYS A 166 11.26 -2.21 -4.41
CA LYS A 166 11.20 -1.11 -5.37
C LYS A 166 12.23 0.00 -5.06
N THR A 167 12.39 0.32 -3.78
CA THR A 167 13.31 1.37 -3.30
C THR A 167 14.73 0.86 -3.04
N PHE A 168 14.92 -0.45 -2.96
CA PHE A 168 16.21 -1.07 -2.63
C PHE A 168 17.31 -0.80 -3.69
N PRO A 169 18.56 -0.51 -3.27
CA PRO A 169 19.67 -0.30 -4.19
C PRO A 169 20.22 -1.66 -4.69
N MET A 170 19.85 -2.05 -5.91
CA MET A 170 20.35 -3.25 -6.59
C MET A 170 20.43 -3.00 -8.11
N ALA A 171 21.11 -3.89 -8.84
CA ALA A 171 21.20 -3.80 -10.30
C ALA A 171 19.81 -3.85 -10.95
N GLU A 172 19.57 -3.00 -11.94
CA GLU A 172 18.24 -2.80 -12.53
C GLU A 172 17.66 -4.07 -13.15
N TYR A 173 18.50 -4.87 -13.82
CA TYR A 173 18.08 -6.16 -14.38
C TYR A 173 17.58 -7.12 -13.30
N LEU A 174 18.29 -7.19 -12.18
CA LEU A 174 17.97 -8.08 -11.06
C LEU A 174 16.72 -7.60 -10.33
N LYS A 175 16.57 -6.28 -10.18
CA LYS A 175 15.39 -5.65 -9.60
C LYS A 175 14.13 -6.01 -10.36
N LEU A 176 14.17 -5.96 -11.70
CA LEU A 176 13.02 -6.30 -12.54
C LEU A 176 12.64 -7.78 -12.43
N GLU A 177 13.62 -8.69 -12.41
CA GLU A 177 13.36 -10.11 -12.19
C GLU A 177 12.78 -10.38 -10.79
N PHE A 178 13.27 -9.69 -9.75
CA PHE A 178 12.71 -9.80 -8.39
C PHE A 178 11.26 -9.34 -8.35
N ILE A 179 10.97 -8.15 -8.91
CA ILE A 179 9.61 -7.60 -8.98
C ILE A 179 8.66 -8.55 -9.71
N LYS A 180 9.12 -9.20 -10.78
CA LYS A 180 8.34 -10.17 -11.55
C LYS A 180 7.98 -11.40 -10.70
N GLU A 181 8.95 -12.01 -10.01
CA GLU A 181 8.68 -13.18 -9.16
C GLU A 181 7.82 -12.84 -7.93
N ILE A 182 8.03 -11.66 -7.33
CA ILE A 182 7.18 -11.12 -6.26
C ILE A 182 5.74 -10.93 -6.78
N GLY A 183 5.58 -10.36 -7.97
CA GLY A 183 4.28 -10.17 -8.61
C GLY A 183 3.53 -11.49 -8.86
N TYR A 184 4.21 -12.52 -9.39
CA TYR A 184 3.60 -13.83 -9.57
C TYR A 184 3.18 -14.49 -8.26
N THR A 185 3.99 -14.32 -7.21
CA THR A 185 3.65 -14.87 -5.89
C THR A 185 2.49 -14.11 -5.26
N HIS A 186 2.47 -12.78 -5.40
CA HIS A 186 1.35 -11.95 -4.94
C HIS A 186 0.02 -12.37 -5.59
N MET A 187 0.02 -12.64 -6.90
CA MET A 187 -1.17 -13.15 -7.59
C MET A 187 -1.63 -14.50 -7.03
N LYS A 188 -0.71 -15.44 -6.80
CA LYS A 188 -1.05 -16.76 -6.23
C LYS A 188 -1.59 -16.67 -4.81
N VAL A 189 -1.07 -15.75 -4.00
CA VAL A 189 -1.58 -15.49 -2.65
C VAL A 189 -2.97 -14.87 -2.73
N ALA A 190 -3.19 -13.91 -3.63
CA ALA A 190 -4.51 -13.30 -3.85
C ALA A 190 -5.56 -14.31 -4.40
N GLU A 191 -5.13 -15.35 -5.13
CA GLU A 191 -5.98 -16.47 -5.56
C GLU A 191 -6.34 -17.42 -4.40
N GLY A 192 -5.74 -17.25 -3.22
CA GLY A 192 -6.04 -18.02 -2.00
C GLY A 192 -4.96 -19.04 -1.62
N VAL A 193 -3.84 -19.12 -2.34
CA VAL A 193 -2.72 -20.01 -1.97
C VAL A 193 -1.75 -19.25 -1.05
N ASN A 194 -2.17 -19.03 0.19
CA ASN A 194 -1.47 -18.21 1.17
C ASN A 194 -0.63 -19.03 2.17
N SER A 195 -0.05 -20.15 1.74
CA SER A 195 0.76 -21.01 2.61
C SER A 195 2.20 -20.51 2.75
N LEU A 196 2.83 -20.76 3.90
CA LEU A 196 4.26 -20.48 4.14
C LEU A 196 5.16 -21.10 3.06
N LEU A 197 4.74 -22.21 2.46
CA LEU A 197 5.45 -22.86 1.36
C LEU A 197 5.52 -21.98 0.09
N GLN A 198 4.48 -21.21 -0.22
CA GLN A 198 4.53 -20.28 -1.36
C GLN A 198 5.53 -19.15 -1.09
N MET A 199 5.59 -18.65 0.14
CA MET A 199 6.55 -17.64 0.56
C MET A 199 7.98 -18.18 0.52
N ALA A 200 8.23 -19.37 1.04
CA ALA A 200 9.53 -20.03 0.94
C ALA A 200 9.92 -20.29 -0.53
N GLY A 201 8.95 -20.68 -1.35
CA GLY A 201 9.12 -20.84 -2.79
C GLY A 201 9.49 -19.52 -3.49
N LEU A 202 8.93 -18.40 -3.07
CA LEU A 202 9.33 -17.07 -3.55
C LEU A 202 10.80 -16.79 -3.19
N LEU A 203 11.21 -16.97 -1.94
CA LEU A 203 12.61 -16.75 -1.53
C LEU A 203 13.58 -17.62 -2.34
N ALA A 204 13.26 -18.89 -2.57
CA ALA A 204 14.06 -19.79 -3.41
C ALA A 204 14.14 -19.28 -4.86
N ARG A 205 13.01 -18.80 -5.41
CA ARG A 205 12.97 -18.20 -6.75
C ARG A 205 13.74 -16.89 -6.86
N LEU A 206 13.86 -16.12 -5.79
CA LEU A 206 14.69 -14.91 -5.77
C LEU A 206 16.18 -15.28 -5.73
N CYS A 207 16.58 -16.22 -4.88
CA CYS A 207 17.97 -16.66 -4.75
C CYS A 207 18.51 -17.26 -6.07
N GLN A 208 17.72 -18.10 -6.75
CA GLN A 208 18.12 -18.70 -8.03
C GLN A 208 18.32 -17.64 -9.15
N LYS A 209 17.69 -16.45 -9.05
CA LYS A 209 17.80 -15.41 -10.08
C LYS A 209 19.07 -14.60 -9.94
N THR A 210 19.59 -14.51 -8.72
CA THR A 210 20.89 -13.89 -8.46
C THR A 210 22.04 -14.79 -8.87
N MET A 211 21.85 -16.11 -8.80
CA MET A 211 22.74 -17.08 -9.42
C MET A 211 22.51 -17.04 -10.94
N ALA A 212 23.39 -16.36 -11.67
CA ALA A 212 23.39 -16.33 -13.14
C ALA A 212 23.17 -17.75 -13.74
N PRO A 213 22.57 -17.86 -14.95
CA PRO A 213 22.00 -19.11 -15.44
C PRO A 213 23.07 -20.20 -15.46
N VAL A 214 22.72 -21.37 -14.93
CA VAL A 214 23.45 -22.60 -15.24
C VAL A 214 23.38 -22.74 -16.76
N ALA A 215 24.49 -22.47 -17.42
CA ALA A 215 24.64 -22.72 -18.85
C ALA A 215 24.38 -24.21 -19.09
N SER A 216 23.28 -24.49 -19.78
CA SER A 216 22.95 -25.81 -20.32
C SER A 216 22.53 -25.64 -21.77
#